data_AF-A0A2E9SJD5-F1
#
_entry.id   AF-A0A2E9SJD5-F1
#
_cell.length_a   1.000
_cell.length_b   1.000
_cell.length_c   1.000
_cell.angle_alpha   90.00
_cell.angle_beta   90.00
_cell.angle_gamma   90.00
#
_symmetry.space_group_name_H-M   'P 1'
#
loop_
_entity.id
_entity.type
_entity.pdbx_description
1 polymer ?
#
loop_
_entity_poly.entity_id
_entity_poly.type
_entity_poly.pdbx_seq_one_letter_code
_entity_poly.pdbx_strand_id
1 'polypeptide(L)'
;MKGKVLPALLLAGNLAWAAPPLKVDDITVLSPGQTVHVSGDLSEYPKGTLVGIVDANGRAEVVHGRVLGASSGATLKVLIIEEQK
;
A
#
# COMPACT_ATOMS: atom_id res chain seq x y z
N MET A 1 42.74 18.55 8.84
CA MET A 1 41.38 18.53 9.41
C MET A 1 40.41 18.31 8.25
N LYS A 2 39.80 17.13 8.14
CA LYS A 2 38.91 16.80 7.00
C LYS A 2 37.50 17.33 7.30
N GLY A 3 37.05 18.27 6.47
CA GLY A 3 35.72 18.89 6.57
C GLY A 3 34.63 17.85 6.38
N LYS A 4 33.74 17.74 7.35
CA LYS A 4 32.52 16.95 7.26
C LYS A 4 31.50 17.79 6.47
N VAL A 5 31.35 17.50 5.18
CA VAL A 5 30.22 18.00 4.42
C VAL A 5 29.05 17.08 4.77
N LEU A 6 28.15 17.55 5.65
CA LEU A 6 26.84 16.93 5.81
C LEU A 6 26.08 17.13 4.49
N PRO A 7 25.66 16.08 3.78
CA PRO A 7 24.63 16.26 2.79
C PRO A 7 23.34 16.54 3.55
N ALA A 8 22.77 17.72 3.32
CA ALA A 8 21.43 18.07 3.72
C ALA A 8 20.48 16.98 3.24
N LEU A 9 19.99 16.17 4.19
CA LEU A 9 18.97 15.17 3.93
C LEU A 9 17.71 15.95 3.57
N LEU A 10 17.39 15.98 2.27
CA LEU A 10 16.21 16.63 1.74
C LEU A 10 14.99 16.15 2.53
N LEU A 11 14.34 17.09 3.23
CA LEU A 11 12.93 16.98 3.57
C LEU A 11 12.11 17.06 2.26
N ALA A 12 12.13 15.98 1.49
CA ALA A 12 11.12 15.76 0.46
C ALA A 12 9.90 15.21 1.19
N GLY A 13 8.97 16.10 1.52
CA GLY A 13 7.62 15.72 1.91
C GLY A 13 7.00 14.93 0.78
N ASN A 14 7.04 13.61 0.90
CA ASN A 14 6.09 12.75 0.23
C ASN A 14 5.12 12.32 1.33
N LEU A 15 3.84 12.66 1.16
CA LEU A 15 2.78 11.74 1.56
C LEU A 15 2.90 10.49 0.65
N ALA A 16 4.06 9.83 0.67
CA ALA A 16 4.19 8.50 0.17
C ALA A 16 3.39 7.68 1.16
N TRP A 17 2.36 6.96 0.70
CA TRP A 17 1.95 5.84 1.52
C TRP A 17 3.18 5.05 1.90
N ALA A 18 3.23 4.69 3.18
CA ALA A 18 4.38 4.06 3.77
C ALA A 18 4.73 2.71 3.12
N ALA A 19 3.90 2.22 2.20
CA ALA A 19 4.07 0.96 1.54
C ALA A 19 3.74 1.03 0.03
N PRO A 20 4.41 0.23 -0.82
CA PRO A 20 4.09 0.11 -2.24
C PRO A 20 2.63 -0.28 -2.48
N PRO A 21 2.03 0.07 -3.64
CA PRO A 21 0.69 -0.37 -3.95
C PRO A 21 0.63 -1.89 -4.16
N LEU A 22 -0.44 -2.52 -3.68
CA LEU A 22 -0.72 -3.94 -3.85
C LEU A 22 -1.46 -4.18 -5.17
N LYS A 23 -1.09 -5.25 -5.87
CA LYS A 23 -1.67 -5.62 -7.16
C LYS A 23 -2.83 -6.60 -6.97
N VAL A 24 -3.91 -6.36 -7.71
CA VAL A 24 -5.05 -7.28 -7.86
C VAL A 24 -5.29 -7.62 -9.32
N ASP A 25 -5.77 -8.83 -9.60
CA ASP A 25 -6.10 -9.26 -10.96
C ASP A 25 -7.22 -8.41 -11.57
N ASP A 26 -8.22 -8.03 -10.78
CA ASP A 26 -9.35 -7.22 -11.23
C ASP A 26 -9.74 -6.18 -10.17
N ILE A 27 -9.51 -4.90 -10.49
CA ILE A 27 -9.81 -3.76 -9.61
C ILE A 27 -11.25 -3.26 -9.76
N THR A 28 -11.90 -3.57 -10.89
CA THR A 28 -13.23 -3.06 -11.26
C THR A 28 -14.36 -3.61 -10.41
N VAL A 29 -14.10 -4.66 -9.64
CA VAL A 29 -15.06 -5.29 -8.71
C VAL A 29 -14.89 -4.86 -7.25
N LEU A 30 -13.99 -3.92 -6.95
CA LEU A 30 -13.72 -3.53 -5.56
C LEU A 30 -14.64 -2.41 -5.08
N SER A 31 -15.47 -2.73 -4.09
CA SER A 31 -16.35 -1.76 -3.44
C SER A 31 -15.87 -1.42 -2.01
N PRO A 32 -16.05 -0.17 -1.54
CA PRO A 32 -15.80 0.18 -0.15
C PRO A 32 -16.53 -0.74 0.83
N GLY A 33 -15.84 -1.14 1.90
CA GLY A 33 -16.35 -2.10 2.89
C GLY A 33 -16.15 -3.57 2.52
N GLN A 34 -15.78 -3.87 1.28
CA GLN A 34 -15.41 -5.23 0.87
C GLN A 34 -14.03 -5.60 1.42
N THR A 35 -13.84 -6.88 1.72
CA THR A 35 -12.51 -7.40 2.04
C THR A 35 -11.96 -8.24 0.89
N VAL A 36 -10.71 -7.99 0.52
CA VAL A 36 -9.99 -8.72 -0.52
C VAL A 36 -8.79 -9.45 0.05
N HIS A 37 -8.35 -10.47 -0.67
CA HIS A 37 -7.10 -11.18 -0.41
C HIS A 37 -6.10 -10.84 -1.50
N VAL A 38 -4.95 -10.31 -1.09
CA VAL A 38 -3.91 -9.83 -2.01
C VAL A 38 -2.57 -10.39 -1.58
N SER A 39 -1.71 -10.69 -2.55
CA SER A 39 -0.36 -11.15 -2.26
C SER A 39 0.41 -10.06 -1.51
N GLY A 40 1.05 -10.43 -0.41
CA GLY A 40 1.81 -9.51 0.43
C GLY A 40 2.16 -10.13 1.77
N ASP A 41 3.12 -9.51 2.47
CA ASP A 41 3.63 -9.98 3.75
C ASP A 41 3.37 -8.95 4.86
N LEU A 42 3.10 -9.40 6.09
CA LEU A 42 2.84 -8.52 7.23
C LEU A 42 4.10 -7.78 7.72
N SER A 43 5.30 -8.29 7.41
CA SER A 43 6.55 -7.59 7.69
C SER A 43 6.70 -6.33 6.85
N GLU A 44 6.19 -6.33 5.63
CA GLU A 44 6.19 -5.16 4.72
C GLU A 44 4.95 -4.30 4.90
N TYR A 45 3.80 -4.94 5.16
CA TYR A 45 2.51 -4.28 5.32
C TYR A 45 1.87 -4.67 6.65
N PRO A 46 2.29 -4.05 7.77
CA PRO A 46 1.72 -4.34 9.08
C PRO A 46 0.21 -4.16 9.13
N LYS A 47 -0.45 -4.86 10.05
CA LYS A 47 -1.88 -4.65 10.31
C LYS A 47 -2.16 -3.18 10.59
N GLY A 48 -3.14 -2.62 9.90
CA GLY A 48 -3.56 -1.23 10.00
C GLY A 48 -2.92 -0.30 8.97
N THR A 49 -1.89 -0.77 8.23
CA THR A 49 -1.24 -0.03 7.14
C THR A 49 -2.26 0.31 6.04
N LEU A 50 -2.18 1.55 5.57
CA LEU A 50 -2.90 2.01 4.40
C LEU A 50 -2.08 1.69 3.15
N VAL A 51 -2.74 1.08 2.17
CA VAL A 51 -2.12 0.62 0.93
C VAL A 51 -2.94 1.13 -0.25
N GLY A 52 -2.25 1.56 -1.29
CA GLY A 52 -2.86 1.71 -2.61
C GLY A 52 -3.14 0.33 -3.20
N ILE A 53 -4.21 0.21 -3.96
CA ILE A 53 -4.51 -0.98 -4.75
C ILE A 53 -4.53 -0.56 -6.22
N VAL A 54 -3.78 -1.31 -7.01
CA VAL A 54 -3.63 -1.11 -8.46
C VAL A 54 -3.99 -2.40 -9.18
N ASP A 55 -4.40 -2.27 -10.43
CA ASP A 55 -4.57 -3.44 -11.30
C ASP A 55 -3.23 -4.17 -11.55
N ALA A 56 -3.25 -5.44 -11.96
CA ALA A 56 -2.06 -6.23 -12.22
C ALA A 56 -1.09 -5.60 -13.25
N ASN A 57 -1.64 -4.84 -14.21
CA ASN A 57 -0.89 -4.06 -15.20
C ASN A 57 -0.30 -2.76 -14.63
N GLY A 58 -0.60 -2.41 -13.38
CA GLY A 58 -0.08 -1.25 -12.67
C GLY A 58 -0.52 0.09 -13.26
N ARG A 59 -1.66 0.14 -13.95
CA ARG A 59 -2.02 1.28 -14.80
C ARG A 59 -2.72 2.41 -14.06
N ALA A 60 -3.38 2.14 -12.94
CA ALA A 60 -3.95 3.18 -12.10
C ALA A 60 -4.11 2.68 -10.67
N GLU A 61 -3.73 3.53 -9.73
CA GLU A 61 -4.15 3.45 -8.34
C GLU A 61 -5.58 3.97 -8.27
N VAL A 62 -6.53 3.05 -8.10
CA VAL A 62 -7.95 3.38 -8.18
C VAL A 62 -8.59 3.31 -6.81
N VAL A 63 -8.00 2.55 -5.88
CA VAL A 63 -8.66 2.22 -4.62
C VAL A 63 -7.66 2.16 -3.47
N HIS A 64 -8.10 2.59 -2.30
CA HIS A 64 -7.34 2.45 -1.07
C HIS A 64 -7.81 1.23 -0.28
N GLY A 65 -6.86 0.62 0.41
CA GLY A 65 -7.13 -0.50 1.30
C GLY A 65 -6.48 -0.28 2.66
N ARG A 66 -7.02 -0.95 3.68
CA ARG A 66 -6.41 -1.10 4.99
C ARG A 66 -6.14 -2.55 5.31
N VAL A 67 -4.90 -2.88 5.64
CA VAL A 67 -4.53 -4.24 6.00
C VAL A 67 -5.19 -4.64 7.32
N LEU A 68 -5.97 -5.72 7.31
CA LEU A 68 -6.61 -6.30 8.48
C LEU A 68 -5.74 -7.37 9.17
N GLY A 69 -4.83 -8.00 8.42
CA GLY A 69 -3.95 -9.07 8.90
C GLY A 69 -3.56 -10.03 7.78
N ALA A 70 -2.89 -11.13 8.13
CA ALA A 70 -2.65 -12.23 7.21
C ALA A 70 -3.95 -13.04 7.00
N SER A 71 -4.13 -13.54 5.78
CA SER A 71 -5.21 -14.47 5.45
C SER A 71 -4.70 -15.92 5.45
N SER A 72 -3.68 -16.21 4.64
CA SER A 72 -2.98 -17.49 4.59
C SER A 72 -1.69 -17.35 3.76
N GLY A 73 -0.58 -17.92 4.23
CA GLY A 73 0.73 -17.79 3.57
C GLY A 73 1.13 -16.32 3.33
N ALA A 74 1.72 -16.03 2.18
CA ALA A 74 2.08 -14.68 1.73
C ALA A 74 0.88 -13.91 1.15
N THR A 75 -0.25 -13.93 1.86
CA THR A 75 -1.49 -13.26 1.46
C THR A 75 -2.03 -12.41 2.60
N LEU A 76 -2.31 -11.15 2.31
CA LEU A 76 -2.91 -10.19 3.22
C LEU A 76 -4.41 -10.12 3.00
N LYS A 77 -5.13 -9.93 4.11
CA LYS A 77 -6.54 -9.55 4.13
C LYS A 77 -6.62 -8.03 4.18
N VAL A 78 -7.20 -7.40 3.17
CA VAL A 78 -7.26 -5.94 3.03
C VAL A 78 -8.71 -5.48 2.91
N LEU A 79 -9.12 -4.56 3.77
CA LEU A 79 -10.42 -3.90 3.72
C LEU A 79 -10.35 -2.74 2.73
N ILE A 80 -11.20 -2.74 1.72
CA ILE A 80 -11.34 -1.64 0.77
C ILE A 80 -11.99 -0.45 1.48
N ILE A 81 -11.36 0.71 1.39
CA ILE A 81 -11.85 1.99 1.92
C ILE A 81 -12.07 2.96 0.77
N GLU A 82 -13.03 3.89 0.91
CA GLU A 82 -13.37 4.85 -0.15
C GLU A 82 -12.15 5.65 -0.62
N GLU A 83 -12.18 5.97 -1.92
CA GLU A 83 -11.30 6.91 -2.58
C GLU A 83 -11.35 8.26 -1.82
N GLN A 84 -10.20 8.79 -1.40
CA GLN A 84 -10.14 10.16 -0.91
C GLN A 84 -10.26 11.05 -2.14
N LYS A 85 -11.51 11.45 -2.44
CA LYS A 85 -11.86 12.36 -3.53
C LYS A 85 -11.32 13.76 -3.30
#